data_AF-A0A174DP21-F1
#
_entry.id   AF-A0A174DP21-F1
#
_cell.length_a   1.000
_cell.length_b   1.000
_cell.length_c   1.000
_cell.angle_alpha   90.00
_cell.angle_beta   90.00
_cell.angle_gamma   90.00
#
_symmetry.space_group_name_H-M   'P 1'
#
loop_
_entity.id
_entity.type
_entity.pdbx_description
1 polymer ?
#
loop_
_entity_poly.entity_id
_entity_poly.type
_entity_poly.pdbx_seq_one_letter_code
_entity_poly.pdbx_strand_id
1 'polypeptide(L)'
;MDNIGGIIVAAGNTSYKVSPLLKIGSISIIKRLVLTFQQAGISPIVVITGFQSVEIEQHLVDYGVVFLRNEKFENSDKLYSAKIGLDFLKDKCKKVVFTPVTVPMYNSNTIKNLIEMDKELVIPSYQGRTGHPLLLDCSLIPKILAYDGKEGMRGAIKELITEKDYLEVNDEGILLDVERIERIDELVHLHNEELLHPFIRISIEKEFAFFNSRAKLLLILIEETQSVKGACKYMALSCGKAWSMINEMEEALGYSVVERRHGGRRGGKTVLSQKGKEFLKKYEKYEKDIKEYAVSHFYNIFQESR
;
A
#
# COMPACT_ATOMS: atom_id res chain seq x y z
N MET A 1 0.42 4.05 17.92
CA MET A 1 0.73 3.84 16.49
C MET A 1 -0.59 3.96 15.78
N ASP A 2 -0.84 5.08 15.11
CA ASP A 2 -2.17 5.40 14.56
C ASP A 2 -2.26 5.12 13.05
N ASN A 3 -1.18 4.59 12.46
CA ASN A 3 -1.10 4.32 11.04
C ASN A 3 -1.98 3.13 10.65
N ILE A 4 -2.60 3.27 9.48
CA ILE A 4 -3.42 2.24 8.84
C ILE A 4 -2.63 1.74 7.64
N GLY A 5 -2.28 0.45 7.67
CA GLY A 5 -1.56 -0.20 6.60
C GLY A 5 -2.50 -0.67 5.50
N GLY A 6 -1.96 -0.84 4.29
CA GLY A 6 -2.69 -1.38 3.15
C GLY A 6 -2.01 -2.63 2.62
N ILE A 7 -2.79 -3.65 2.27
CA ILE A 7 -2.30 -4.84 1.56
C ILE A 7 -3.06 -4.97 0.25
N ILE A 8 -2.31 -4.99 -0.85
CA ILE A 8 -2.81 -5.33 -2.19
C ILE A 8 -2.20 -6.66 -2.61
N VAL A 9 -3.03 -7.69 -2.72
CA VAL A 9 -2.57 -9.02 -3.17
C VAL A 9 -2.62 -9.10 -4.70
N ALA A 10 -1.44 -8.99 -5.32
CA ALA A 10 -1.22 -9.17 -6.76
C ALA A 10 -0.40 -10.42 -7.09
N ALA A 11 -0.21 -11.31 -6.10
CA ALA A 11 0.62 -12.51 -6.19
C ALA A 11 -0.16 -13.76 -6.64
N GLY A 12 -0.91 -13.64 -7.73
CA GLY A 12 -1.55 -14.81 -8.33
C GLY A 12 -0.56 -15.61 -9.15
N ASN A 13 -0.96 -16.84 -9.41
CA ASN A 13 -0.30 -17.74 -10.34
C ASN A 13 -0.57 -17.31 -11.79
N THR A 14 -0.05 -18.09 -12.73
CA THR A 14 -0.35 -17.99 -14.17
C THR A 14 -1.84 -18.08 -14.51
N SER A 15 -2.72 -18.37 -13.53
CA SER A 15 -4.17 -18.50 -13.69
C SER A 15 -4.96 -17.21 -13.44
N TYR A 16 -4.33 -16.07 -13.16
CA TYR A 16 -5.03 -14.80 -13.31
C TYR A 16 -5.45 -14.66 -14.77
N LYS A 17 -6.77 -14.67 -15.02
CA LYS A 17 -7.29 -14.30 -16.35
C LYS A 17 -6.93 -12.86 -16.70
N VAL A 18 -6.73 -12.02 -15.69
CA VAL A 18 -6.48 -10.59 -15.82
C VAL A 18 -5.16 -10.20 -15.16
N SER A 19 -4.22 -9.72 -15.99
CA SER A 19 -2.93 -9.18 -15.54
C SER A 19 -3.14 -7.96 -14.62
N PRO A 20 -2.44 -7.85 -13.46
CA PRO A 20 -2.41 -6.63 -12.64
C PRO A 20 -2.00 -5.35 -13.41
N LEU A 21 -1.30 -5.52 -14.53
CA LEU A 21 -0.85 -4.44 -15.41
C LEU A 21 -1.86 -4.10 -16.53
N LEU A 22 -2.96 -4.85 -16.65
CA LEU A 22 -4.05 -4.51 -17.56
C LEU A 22 -4.54 -3.10 -17.23
N LYS A 23 -4.79 -2.29 -18.25
CA LYS A 23 -5.28 -0.93 -18.11
C LYS A 23 -6.81 -0.91 -18.15
N ILE A 24 -7.37 -0.15 -17.22
CA ILE A 24 -8.78 0.24 -17.20
C ILE A 24 -8.79 1.73 -17.53
N GLY A 25 -9.11 2.06 -18.78
CA GLY A 25 -8.79 3.36 -19.37
C GLY A 25 -7.28 3.53 -19.57
N SER A 26 -6.68 4.56 -18.96
CA SER A 26 -5.23 4.85 -19.08
C SER A 26 -4.38 4.32 -17.92
N ILE A 27 -5.00 3.87 -16.84
CA ILE A 27 -4.36 3.48 -15.57
C ILE A 27 -4.42 1.97 -15.41
N SER A 28 -3.31 1.34 -15.02
CA SER A 28 -3.30 -0.10 -14.71
C SER A 28 -4.10 -0.42 -13.46
N ILE A 29 -4.66 -1.63 -13.38
CA ILE A 29 -5.41 -2.13 -12.22
C ILE A 29 -4.61 -1.93 -10.93
N ILE A 30 -3.35 -2.35 -10.92
CA ILE A 30 -2.52 -2.25 -9.72
C ILE A 30 -2.22 -0.81 -9.32
N LYS A 31 -1.97 0.07 -10.31
CA LYS A 31 -1.71 1.49 -10.05
C LYS A 31 -2.97 2.17 -9.52
N ARG A 32 -4.14 1.82 -10.04
CA ARG A 32 -5.43 2.34 -9.57
C ARG A 32 -5.61 2.06 -8.08
N LEU A 33 -5.42 0.82 -7.64
CA LEU A 33 -5.51 0.44 -6.23
C LEU A 33 -4.52 1.21 -5.35
N VAL A 34 -3.26 1.36 -5.78
CA VAL A 34 -2.25 2.14 -5.05
C VAL A 34 -2.69 3.61 -4.91
N LEU A 35 -3.22 4.21 -5.98
CA LEU A 35 -3.71 5.59 -5.94
C LEU A 35 -4.92 5.72 -5.01
N THR A 36 -5.88 4.80 -5.07
CA THR A 36 -7.05 4.77 -4.17
C THR A 36 -6.62 4.68 -2.70
N PHE A 37 -5.63 3.85 -2.38
CA PHE A 37 -5.08 3.75 -1.03
C PHE A 37 -4.38 5.05 -0.59
N GLN A 38 -3.59 5.66 -1.47
CA GLN A 38 -2.93 6.94 -1.19
C GLN A 38 -3.94 8.07 -0.94
N GLN A 39 -5.02 8.14 -1.71
CA GLN A 39 -6.12 9.10 -1.52
C GLN A 39 -6.86 8.88 -0.20
N ALA A 40 -6.97 7.64 0.25
CA ALA A 40 -7.55 7.28 1.54
C ALA A 40 -6.59 7.50 2.72
N GLY A 41 -5.35 7.96 2.48
CA GLY A 41 -4.36 8.21 3.53
C GLY A 41 -3.69 6.94 4.06
N ILE A 42 -3.78 5.82 3.35
CA ILE A 42 -3.20 4.54 3.75
C ILE A 42 -1.68 4.58 3.62
N SER A 43 -0.97 4.25 4.70
CA SER A 43 0.49 4.16 4.74
C SER A 43 0.96 3.31 5.92
N PRO A 44 1.84 2.31 5.72
CA PRO A 44 2.45 1.91 4.44
C PRO A 44 1.50 1.11 3.54
N ILE A 45 1.74 1.16 2.22
CA ILE A 45 1.05 0.32 1.23
C ILE A 45 1.97 -0.83 0.84
N VAL A 46 1.52 -2.06 1.07
CA VAL A 46 2.24 -3.30 0.80
C VAL A 46 1.61 -4.00 -0.40
N VAL A 47 2.39 -4.19 -1.46
CA VAL A 47 2.00 -4.92 -2.66
C VAL A 47 2.64 -6.30 -2.63
N ILE A 48 1.82 -7.34 -2.57
CA ILE A 48 2.28 -8.72 -2.63
C ILE A 48 2.37 -9.13 -4.09
N THR A 49 3.55 -9.47 -4.58
CA THR A 49 3.82 -9.87 -5.97
C THR A 49 4.15 -11.35 -6.09
N GLY A 50 4.01 -11.91 -7.29
CA GLY A 50 4.27 -13.32 -7.61
C GLY A 50 4.90 -13.43 -8.99
N PHE A 51 4.19 -14.04 -9.94
CA PHE A 51 4.65 -14.29 -11.31
C PHE A 51 5.21 -13.03 -12.01
N GLN A 52 4.43 -11.94 -12.08
CA GLN A 52 4.81 -10.68 -12.74
C GLN A 52 5.52 -9.67 -11.81
N SER A 53 6.36 -10.17 -10.89
CA SER A 53 6.95 -9.33 -9.84
C SER A 53 7.82 -8.20 -10.39
N VAL A 54 8.66 -8.46 -11.39
CA VAL A 54 9.60 -7.45 -11.94
C VAL A 54 8.84 -6.31 -12.61
N GLU A 55 7.83 -6.62 -13.42
CA GLU A 55 7.07 -5.64 -14.17
C GLU A 55 6.18 -4.79 -13.24
N ILE A 56 5.54 -5.41 -12.25
CA ILE A 56 4.75 -4.70 -11.23
C ILE A 56 5.64 -3.77 -10.41
N GLU A 57 6.81 -4.27 -9.99
CA GLU A 57 7.77 -3.49 -9.23
C GLU A 57 8.22 -2.25 -10.00
N GLN A 58 8.72 -2.44 -11.23
CA GLN A 58 9.14 -1.34 -12.12
C GLN A 58 8.01 -0.33 -12.35
N HIS A 59 6.77 -0.78 -12.48
CA HIS A 59 5.61 0.08 -12.69
C HIS A 59 5.29 0.98 -11.48
N LEU A 60 5.66 0.56 -10.27
CA LEU A 60 5.22 1.17 -9.01
C LEU A 60 6.37 1.75 -8.14
N VAL A 61 7.63 1.66 -8.58
CA VAL A 61 8.78 2.05 -7.77
C VAL A 61 8.76 3.49 -7.24
N ASP A 62 8.11 4.43 -7.94
CA ASP A 62 8.06 5.84 -7.55
C ASP A 62 6.82 6.20 -6.71
N TYR A 63 5.99 5.21 -6.38
CA TYR A 63 4.78 5.41 -5.56
C TYR A 63 5.00 5.17 -4.07
N GLY A 64 6.25 4.87 -3.65
CA GLY A 64 6.56 4.67 -2.23
C GLY A 64 5.83 3.46 -1.63
N VAL A 65 5.62 2.41 -2.42
CA VAL A 65 5.02 1.15 -1.97
C VAL A 65 6.09 0.15 -1.54
N VAL A 66 5.76 -0.71 -0.59
CA VAL A 66 6.57 -1.84 -0.13
C VAL A 66 6.22 -3.06 -0.98
N PHE A 67 7.22 -3.77 -1.49
CA PHE A 67 7.01 -5.02 -2.22
C PHE A 67 7.36 -6.22 -1.35
N LEU A 68 6.46 -7.20 -1.31
CA LEU A 68 6.73 -8.53 -0.76
C LEU A 68 6.48 -9.58 -1.85
N ARG A 69 7.42 -10.50 -2.03
CA ARG A 69 7.28 -11.56 -3.04
C ARG A 69 6.76 -12.83 -2.39
N ASN A 70 5.71 -13.40 -2.95
CA ASN A 70 5.33 -14.77 -2.68
C ASN A 70 6.16 -15.69 -3.59
N GLU A 71 7.24 -16.27 -3.08
CA GLU A 71 8.08 -17.22 -3.84
C GLU A 71 7.36 -18.55 -4.14
N LYS A 72 6.27 -18.85 -3.44
CA LYS A 72 5.48 -20.07 -3.60
C LYS A 72 4.21 -19.87 -4.44
N PHE A 73 4.15 -18.79 -5.23
CA PHE A 73 2.94 -18.36 -5.95
C PHE A 73 2.30 -19.45 -6.82
N GLU A 74 3.06 -20.43 -7.32
CA GLU A 74 2.55 -21.55 -8.12
C GLU A 74 1.76 -22.59 -7.31
N ASN A 75 2.14 -22.78 -6.04
CA ASN A 75 1.66 -23.89 -5.20
C ASN A 75 0.97 -23.42 -3.90
N SER A 76 0.71 -22.12 -3.77
CA SER A 76 0.07 -21.52 -2.59
C SER A 76 -1.28 -20.89 -2.95
N ASP A 77 -2.21 -20.88 -2.01
CA ASP A 77 -3.49 -20.20 -2.19
C ASP A 77 -3.39 -18.67 -2.04
N LYS A 78 -4.49 -17.96 -2.39
CA LYS A 78 -4.57 -16.50 -2.27
C LYS A 78 -4.42 -16.03 -0.80
N LEU A 79 -4.78 -16.87 0.18
CA LEU A 79 -4.64 -16.57 1.60
C LEU A 79 -3.17 -16.54 2.03
N TYR A 80 -2.32 -17.44 1.52
CA TYR A 80 -0.88 -17.42 1.82
C TYR A 80 -0.26 -16.07 1.47
N SER A 81 -0.59 -15.50 0.31
CA SER A 81 -0.15 -14.16 -0.09
C SER A 81 -0.66 -13.07 0.87
N ALA A 82 -1.91 -13.17 1.34
CA ALA A 82 -2.44 -12.27 2.35
C ALA A 82 -1.66 -12.34 3.68
N LYS A 83 -1.34 -13.57 4.14
CA LYS A 83 -0.59 -13.80 5.38
C LYS A 83 0.81 -13.18 5.33
N ILE A 84 1.50 -13.21 4.19
CA ILE A 84 2.80 -12.54 4.03
C ILE A 84 2.68 -11.04 4.35
N GLY A 85 1.67 -10.37 3.81
CA GLY A 85 1.42 -8.96 4.06
C GLY A 85 0.99 -8.67 5.50
N LEU A 86 0.11 -9.50 6.06
CA LEU A 86 -0.38 -9.33 7.44
C LEU A 86 0.75 -9.53 8.45
N ASP A 87 1.61 -10.54 8.26
CA ASP A 87 2.77 -10.77 9.13
C ASP A 87 3.76 -9.60 9.07
N PHE A 88 3.95 -8.99 7.89
CA PHE A 88 4.76 -7.78 7.77
C PHE A 88 4.17 -6.58 8.52
N LEU A 89 2.85 -6.41 8.56
CA LEU A 89 2.18 -5.24 9.14
C LEU A 89 1.78 -5.37 10.62
N LYS A 90 1.78 -6.57 11.19
CA LYS A 90 1.22 -6.87 12.53
C LYS A 90 1.72 -5.98 13.67
N ASP A 91 2.97 -5.53 13.60
CA ASP A 91 3.63 -4.70 14.63
C ASP A 91 3.91 -3.26 14.14
N LYS A 92 3.32 -2.86 13.00
CA LYS A 92 3.58 -1.57 12.34
C LYS A 92 2.35 -0.67 12.25
N CYS A 93 1.15 -1.24 12.32
CA CYS A 93 -0.11 -0.54 12.11
C CYS A 93 -1.13 -0.90 13.20
N LYS A 94 -2.15 -0.06 13.39
CA LYS A 94 -3.30 -0.40 14.24
C LYS A 94 -4.31 -1.27 13.48
N LYS A 95 -4.55 -0.91 12.22
CA LYS A 95 -5.48 -1.59 11.31
C LYS A 95 -4.86 -1.76 9.94
N VAL A 96 -5.42 -2.69 9.18
CA VAL A 96 -4.99 -3.04 7.83
C VAL A 96 -6.19 -3.06 6.90
N VAL A 97 -6.10 -2.33 5.80
CA VAL A 97 -7.04 -2.42 4.67
C VAL A 97 -6.52 -3.50 3.71
N PHE A 98 -7.32 -4.52 3.45
CA PHE A 98 -6.97 -5.66 2.61
C PHE A 98 -7.81 -5.69 1.33
N THR A 99 -7.15 -5.84 0.19
CA THR A 99 -7.83 -6.01 -1.10
C THR A 99 -7.12 -7.02 -2.01
N PRO A 100 -7.86 -7.87 -2.75
CA PRO A 100 -7.31 -8.54 -3.92
C PRO A 100 -7.10 -7.54 -5.05
N VAL A 101 -6.16 -7.83 -5.96
CA VAL A 101 -5.94 -7.02 -7.17
C VAL A 101 -7.13 -7.06 -8.14
N THR A 102 -7.99 -8.07 -8.02
CA THR A 102 -9.10 -8.32 -8.96
C THR A 102 -10.32 -7.44 -8.71
N VAL A 103 -10.36 -6.67 -7.62
CA VAL A 103 -11.45 -5.73 -7.32
C VAL A 103 -10.88 -4.31 -7.23
N PRO A 104 -10.64 -3.62 -8.36
CA PRO A 104 -9.92 -2.35 -8.37
C PRO A 104 -10.81 -1.09 -8.42
N MET A 105 -12.13 -1.25 -8.35
CA MET A 105 -13.08 -0.22 -8.77
C MET A 105 -13.83 0.46 -7.61
N TYR A 106 -13.40 0.29 -6.36
CA TYR A 106 -14.00 1.02 -5.24
C TYR A 106 -13.34 2.38 -5.01
N ASN A 107 -14.09 3.26 -4.39
CA ASN A 107 -13.69 4.63 -4.10
C ASN A 107 -12.83 4.77 -2.84
N SER A 108 -12.00 5.80 -2.80
CA SER A 108 -11.22 6.12 -1.60
C SER A 108 -12.12 6.49 -0.41
N ASN A 109 -13.31 7.03 -0.67
CA ASN A 109 -14.32 7.31 0.37
C ASN A 109 -14.82 6.03 1.04
N THR A 110 -14.95 4.93 0.31
CA THR A 110 -15.31 3.62 0.87
C THR A 110 -14.29 3.18 1.92
N ILE A 111 -13.00 3.34 1.64
CA ILE A 111 -11.94 3.05 2.62
C ILE A 111 -12.05 3.97 3.85
N LYS A 112 -12.26 5.27 3.65
CA LYS A 112 -12.40 6.24 4.75
C LYS A 112 -13.58 5.88 5.66
N ASN A 113 -14.74 5.58 5.08
CA ASN A 113 -15.92 5.17 5.84
C ASN A 113 -15.69 3.86 6.62
N LEU A 114 -14.98 2.88 6.03
CA LEU A 114 -14.61 1.65 6.75
C LEU A 114 -13.77 1.96 7.99
N ILE A 115 -12.79 2.86 7.86
CA ILE A 115 -11.89 3.28 8.94
C ILE A 115 -12.67 3.96 10.07
N GLU A 116 -13.62 4.83 9.72
CA GLU A 116 -14.42 5.61 10.66
C GLU A 116 -15.32 4.78 11.57
N MET A 117 -15.78 3.60 11.12
CA MET A 117 -16.60 2.70 11.95
C MET A 117 -15.90 2.21 13.23
N ASP A 118 -14.57 2.29 13.28
CA ASP A 118 -13.71 1.87 14.39
C ASP A 118 -14.03 0.48 15.01
N LYS A 119 -14.31 -0.52 14.16
CA LYS A 119 -14.52 -1.92 14.57
C LYS A 119 -13.29 -2.80 14.35
N GLU A 120 -13.31 -4.02 14.91
CA GLU A 120 -12.25 -5.02 14.72
C GLU A 120 -12.21 -5.56 13.28
N LEU A 121 -13.37 -5.76 12.67
CA LEU A 121 -13.51 -6.21 11.29
C LEU A 121 -14.65 -5.44 10.65
N VAL A 122 -14.41 -4.80 9.51
CA VAL A 122 -15.48 -4.17 8.72
C VAL A 122 -15.47 -4.71 7.31
N ILE A 123 -16.63 -5.17 6.85
CA ILE A 123 -16.83 -5.70 5.50
C ILE A 123 -17.82 -4.77 4.77
N PRO A 124 -17.44 -4.15 3.64
CA PRO A 124 -18.36 -3.33 2.87
C PRO A 124 -19.43 -4.20 2.23
N SER A 125 -20.64 -3.68 2.14
CA SER A 125 -21.77 -4.24 1.41
C SER A 125 -22.42 -3.21 0.49
N TYR A 126 -22.93 -3.68 -0.63
CA TYR A 126 -23.72 -2.90 -1.58
C TYR A 126 -24.94 -3.74 -1.97
N GLN A 127 -26.14 -3.23 -1.69
CA GLN A 127 -27.40 -3.91 -1.92
C GLN A 127 -27.44 -5.32 -1.31
N GLY A 128 -26.91 -5.46 -0.09
CA GLY A 128 -26.87 -6.72 0.66
C GLY A 128 -25.82 -7.73 0.17
N ARG A 129 -24.96 -7.38 -0.79
CA ARG A 129 -23.83 -8.21 -1.24
C ARG A 129 -22.53 -7.67 -0.68
N THR A 130 -21.70 -8.56 -0.13
CA THR A 130 -20.42 -8.20 0.51
C THR A 130 -19.28 -8.17 -0.49
N GLY A 131 -18.35 -7.22 -0.34
CA GLY A 131 -17.23 -7.02 -1.25
C GLY A 131 -15.88 -6.71 -0.59
N HIS A 132 -15.03 -6.02 -1.34
CA HIS A 132 -13.73 -5.52 -0.92
C HIS A 132 -13.67 -3.98 -1.03
N PRO A 133 -12.81 -3.28 -0.27
CA PRO A 133 -11.75 -3.80 0.58
C PRO A 133 -12.24 -4.15 1.99
N LEU A 134 -11.48 -4.98 2.71
CA LEU A 134 -11.78 -5.34 4.11
C LEU A 134 -10.95 -4.47 5.05
N LEU A 135 -11.52 -4.04 6.18
CA LEU A 135 -10.75 -3.46 7.28
C LEU A 135 -10.54 -4.50 8.38
N LEU A 136 -9.30 -4.68 8.80
CA LEU A 136 -8.88 -5.64 9.82
C LEU A 136 -8.12 -4.92 10.92
N ASP A 137 -8.53 -5.08 12.17
CA ASP A 137 -7.72 -4.69 13.32
C ASP A 137 -6.54 -5.66 13.50
N CYS A 138 -5.38 -5.13 13.88
CA CYS A 138 -4.17 -5.94 14.02
C CYS A 138 -4.31 -7.04 15.09
N SER A 139 -5.23 -6.90 16.04
CA SER A 139 -5.58 -7.96 17.01
C SER A 139 -6.10 -9.25 16.34
N LEU A 140 -6.66 -9.16 15.13
CA LEU A 140 -7.14 -10.32 14.37
C LEU A 140 -6.03 -11.05 13.61
N ILE A 141 -4.89 -10.37 13.35
CA ILE A 141 -3.82 -10.92 12.51
C ILE A 141 -3.27 -12.25 13.03
N PRO A 142 -2.94 -12.43 14.33
CA PRO A 142 -2.40 -13.70 14.82
C PRO A 142 -3.34 -14.88 14.54
N LYS A 143 -4.66 -14.68 14.66
CA LYS A 143 -5.65 -15.70 14.40
C LYS A 143 -5.79 -15.99 12.89
N ILE A 144 -5.75 -14.97 12.03
CA ILE A 144 -5.72 -15.16 10.57
C ILE A 144 -4.46 -15.93 10.13
N LEU A 145 -3.30 -15.62 10.74
CA LEU A 145 -2.05 -16.32 10.46
C LEU A 145 -2.13 -17.80 10.84
N ALA A 146 -2.82 -18.14 11.94
CA ALA A 146 -3.02 -19.51 12.40
C ALA A 146 -4.03 -20.33 11.57
N TYR A 147 -4.99 -19.68 10.89
CA TYR A 147 -6.03 -20.37 10.13
C TYR A 147 -5.47 -21.17 8.94
N ASP A 148 -5.75 -22.45 8.85
CA ASP A 148 -5.23 -23.39 7.83
C ASP A 148 -6.33 -24.01 6.94
N GLY A 149 -7.57 -23.52 7.07
CA GLY A 149 -8.70 -24.02 6.30
C GLY A 149 -8.69 -23.63 4.82
N LYS A 150 -9.45 -24.36 4.00
CA LYS A 150 -9.44 -24.27 2.54
C LYS A 150 -10.28 -23.12 1.94
N GLU A 151 -11.09 -22.44 2.74
CA GLU A 151 -11.97 -21.36 2.30
C GLU A 151 -11.27 -19.98 2.18
N GLY A 152 -9.93 -19.95 2.29
CA GLY A 152 -9.12 -18.73 2.18
C GLY A 152 -9.49 -17.64 3.19
N MET A 153 -9.37 -16.37 2.80
CA MET A 153 -9.67 -15.22 3.68
C MET A 153 -11.13 -15.22 4.17
N ARG A 154 -12.07 -15.70 3.33
CA ARG A 154 -13.48 -15.81 3.70
C ARG A 154 -13.70 -16.81 4.84
N GLY A 155 -13.02 -17.96 4.77
CA GLY A 155 -13.04 -18.96 5.83
C GLY A 155 -12.42 -18.46 7.13
N ALA A 156 -11.24 -17.83 7.02
CA ALA A 156 -10.57 -17.22 8.17
C ALA A 156 -11.54 -16.27 8.89
N ILE A 157 -12.16 -15.34 8.16
CA ILE A 157 -13.13 -14.39 8.72
C ILE A 157 -14.34 -15.07 9.36
N LYS A 158 -14.84 -16.16 8.77
CA LYS A 158 -16.00 -16.90 9.28
C LYS A 158 -15.71 -17.58 10.62
N GLU A 159 -14.49 -18.04 10.85
CA GLU A 159 -14.07 -18.66 12.12
C GLU A 159 -13.69 -17.65 13.20
N LEU A 160 -13.27 -16.45 12.81
CA LEU A 160 -12.75 -15.44 13.72
C LEU A 160 -13.82 -14.74 14.56
N ILE A 161 -14.94 -14.37 13.93
CA ILE A 161 -15.91 -13.46 14.53
C ILE A 161 -17.33 -13.95 14.21
N THR A 162 -18.13 -14.09 15.26
CA THR A 162 -19.52 -14.55 15.21
C THR A 162 -20.47 -13.45 14.72
N GLU A 163 -20.18 -12.18 15.04
CA GLU A 163 -20.91 -11.00 14.58
C GLU A 163 -20.06 -10.16 13.62
N LYS A 164 -20.48 -10.07 12.36
CA LYS A 164 -19.76 -9.31 11.34
C LYS A 164 -20.33 -7.90 11.26
N ASP A 165 -19.48 -6.89 11.43
CA ASP A 165 -19.88 -5.51 11.15
C ASP A 165 -19.86 -5.28 9.63
N TYR A 166 -21.05 -5.16 9.05
CA TYR A 166 -21.23 -4.80 7.64
C TYR A 166 -21.42 -3.29 7.52
N LEU A 167 -20.73 -2.69 6.54
CA LEU A 167 -20.93 -1.30 6.17
C LEU A 167 -21.65 -1.22 4.83
N GLU A 168 -22.92 -0.81 4.83
CA GLU A 168 -23.59 -0.49 3.58
C GLU A 168 -22.98 0.78 2.97
N VAL A 169 -22.47 0.67 1.75
CA VAL A 169 -21.86 1.77 1.01
C VAL A 169 -22.59 1.96 -0.31
N ASN A 170 -22.67 3.19 -0.82
CA ASN A 170 -23.17 3.47 -2.16
C ASN A 170 -22.01 3.39 -3.18
N ASP A 171 -21.39 2.23 -3.28
CA ASP A 171 -20.22 1.98 -4.14
C ASP A 171 -20.30 0.54 -4.67
N GLU A 172 -20.82 0.37 -5.89
CA GLU A 172 -20.88 -0.94 -6.55
C GLU A 172 -19.47 -1.50 -6.84
N GLY A 173 -18.46 -0.62 -6.89
CA GLY A 173 -17.06 -0.92 -7.10
C GLY A 173 -16.49 -1.99 -6.19
N ILE A 174 -17.05 -2.15 -4.99
CA ILE A 174 -16.67 -3.19 -4.03
C ILE A 174 -16.95 -4.61 -4.54
N LEU A 175 -17.85 -4.77 -5.51
CA LEU A 175 -18.31 -6.04 -6.07
C LEU A 175 -17.70 -6.34 -7.45
N LEU A 176 -17.08 -5.35 -8.09
CA LEU A 176 -16.61 -5.44 -9.47
C LEU A 176 -15.30 -6.24 -9.58
N ASP A 177 -15.45 -7.56 -9.62
CA ASP A 177 -14.36 -8.52 -9.85
C ASP A 177 -14.04 -8.64 -11.35
N VAL A 178 -12.90 -8.11 -11.76
CA VAL A 178 -12.46 -8.11 -13.17
C VAL A 178 -12.24 -9.51 -13.74
N GLU A 179 -12.14 -10.56 -12.91
CA GLU A 179 -12.07 -11.94 -13.41
C GLU A 179 -13.42 -12.48 -13.90
N ARG A 180 -14.53 -11.84 -13.51
CA ARG A 180 -15.90 -12.25 -13.82
C ARG A 180 -16.58 -11.33 -14.84
N ILE A 181 -16.01 -10.14 -15.06
CA ILE A 181 -16.56 -9.14 -15.95
C ILE A 181 -15.92 -9.33 -17.32
N GLU A 182 -16.72 -9.73 -18.30
CA GLU A 182 -16.25 -9.93 -19.68
C GLU A 182 -15.97 -8.60 -20.41
N ARG A 183 -16.52 -7.48 -19.91
CA ARG A 183 -16.37 -6.13 -20.49
C ARG A 183 -15.96 -5.10 -19.45
N ILE A 184 -14.65 -4.96 -19.27
CA ILE A 184 -14.04 -3.97 -18.36
C ILE A 184 -14.27 -2.53 -18.87
N ASP A 185 -14.38 -2.34 -20.19
CA ASP A 185 -14.45 -1.01 -20.82
C ASP A 185 -15.75 -0.25 -20.54
N GLU A 186 -16.88 -0.94 -20.35
CA GLU A 186 -18.17 -0.29 -20.06
C GLU A 186 -18.19 0.33 -18.65
N LEU A 187 -17.38 -0.19 -17.72
CA LEU A 187 -17.24 0.31 -16.35
C LEU A 187 -16.25 1.48 -16.22
N VAL A 188 -15.41 1.70 -17.24
CA VAL A 188 -14.41 2.77 -17.27
C VAL A 188 -15.08 4.15 -17.19
N HIS A 189 -16.21 4.33 -17.89
CA HIS A 189 -16.89 5.63 -17.96
C HIS A 189 -17.56 6.02 -16.65
N LEU A 190 -18.22 5.07 -15.97
CA LEU A 190 -18.90 5.31 -14.69
C LEU A 190 -17.92 5.70 -13.57
N HIS A 191 -16.72 5.10 -13.58
CA HIS A 191 -15.77 5.29 -12.49
C HIS A 191 -14.72 6.40 -12.76
N ASN A 192 -14.51 6.81 -14.01
CA ASN A 192 -13.52 7.84 -14.33
C ASN A 192 -13.91 9.24 -13.83
N GLU A 193 -15.20 9.57 -13.72
CA GLU A 193 -15.62 10.87 -13.16
C GLU A 193 -15.37 10.96 -11.65
N GLU A 194 -15.43 9.83 -10.93
CA GLU A 194 -15.14 9.75 -9.49
C GLU A 194 -13.64 9.79 -9.20
N LEU A 195 -12.78 9.61 -10.22
CA LEU A 195 -11.32 9.76 -10.11
C LEU A 195 -10.85 11.21 -10.16
N LEU A 196 -11.74 12.20 -10.25
CA LEU A 196 -11.32 13.60 -10.20
C LEU A 196 -10.95 13.98 -8.76
N HIS A 197 -9.66 13.91 -8.44
CA HIS A 197 -9.10 14.20 -7.12
C HIS A 197 -7.72 14.86 -7.27
N PRO A 198 -7.25 15.62 -6.27
CA PRO A 198 -5.91 16.16 -6.30
C PRO A 198 -4.89 15.04 -6.03
N PHE A 199 -3.92 14.91 -6.93
CA PHE A 199 -2.79 14.00 -6.75
C PHE A 199 -1.49 14.80 -6.70
N ILE A 200 -0.81 14.78 -5.56
CA ILE A 200 0.42 15.55 -5.33
C ILE A 200 1.59 14.63 -5.06
N ARG A 201 2.68 14.86 -5.80
CA ARG A 201 4.01 14.32 -5.52
C ARG A 201 4.87 15.43 -4.95
N ILE A 202 5.40 15.20 -3.75
CA ILE A 202 6.22 16.18 -3.03
C ILE A 202 7.68 15.72 -3.10
N SER A 203 8.53 16.57 -3.65
CA SER A 203 9.99 16.39 -3.70
C SER A 203 10.67 17.57 -3.02
N ILE A 204 11.77 17.33 -2.32
CA ILE A 204 12.68 18.40 -1.87
C ILE A 204 13.89 18.41 -2.81
N GLU A 205 14.23 19.60 -3.25
CA GLU A 205 15.33 19.86 -4.18
C GLU A 205 16.23 20.95 -3.61
N LYS A 206 17.50 20.92 -4.02
CA LYS A 206 18.46 22.00 -3.83
C LYS A 206 19.07 22.36 -5.18
N GLU A 207 20.30 21.91 -5.47
CA GLU A 207 20.86 21.95 -6.83
C GLU A 207 20.27 20.84 -7.73
N PHE A 208 19.80 19.76 -7.11
CA PHE A 208 19.08 18.65 -7.74
C PHE A 208 18.00 18.10 -6.78
N ALA A 209 17.05 17.35 -7.32
CA ALA A 209 16.05 16.64 -6.53
C ALA A 209 16.69 15.48 -5.76
N PHE A 210 16.67 15.54 -4.43
CA PHE A 210 17.36 14.56 -3.58
C PHE A 210 16.41 13.81 -2.64
N PHE A 211 15.19 14.30 -2.41
CA PHE A 211 14.27 13.66 -1.47
C PHE A 211 12.83 13.59 -1.99
N ASN A 212 12.45 12.40 -2.48
CA ASN A 212 11.12 12.09 -2.98
C ASN A 212 10.46 10.94 -2.18
N SER A 213 9.29 10.47 -2.62
CA SER A 213 8.56 9.33 -2.04
C SER A 213 9.45 8.08 -1.88
N ARG A 214 10.33 7.81 -2.85
CA ARG A 214 11.24 6.66 -2.85
C ARG A 214 12.37 6.83 -1.84
N ALA A 215 12.98 8.01 -1.75
CA ALA A 215 13.99 8.33 -0.74
C ALA A 215 13.42 8.26 0.69
N LYS A 216 12.20 8.78 0.89
CA LYS A 216 11.45 8.64 2.14
C LYS A 216 11.28 7.18 2.55
N LEU A 217 10.78 6.34 1.63
CA LEU A 217 10.59 4.91 1.89
C LEU A 217 11.92 4.21 2.23
N LEU A 218 13.01 4.60 1.57
CA LEU A 218 14.34 4.06 1.88
C LEU A 218 14.74 4.34 3.33
N LEU A 219 14.58 5.58 3.82
CA LEU A 219 14.93 5.93 5.20
C LEU A 219 14.04 5.17 6.21
N ILE A 220 12.73 5.09 5.97
CA ILE A 220 11.79 4.34 6.82
C ILE A 220 12.24 2.88 6.93
N LEU A 221 12.51 2.22 5.80
CA LEU A 221 12.89 0.81 5.79
C LEU A 221 14.30 0.57 6.35
N ILE A 222 15.23 1.52 6.24
CA ILE A 222 16.55 1.42 6.90
C ILE A 222 16.36 1.43 8.41
N GLU A 223 15.53 2.31 8.94
CA GLU A 223 15.26 2.37 10.38
C GLU A 223 14.61 1.07 10.87
N GLU A 224 13.63 0.54 10.13
CA GLU A 224 12.95 -0.71 10.47
C GLU A 224 13.87 -1.94 10.40
N THR A 225 14.62 -2.09 9.30
CA THR A 225 15.44 -3.29 9.04
C THR A 225 16.83 -3.21 9.65
N GLN A 226 17.23 -2.03 10.13
CA GLN A 226 18.59 -1.70 10.56
C GLN A 226 19.66 -2.05 9.50
N SER A 227 19.30 -2.00 8.21
CA SER A 227 20.15 -2.44 7.10
C SER A 227 19.74 -1.81 5.77
N VAL A 228 20.68 -1.20 5.05
CA VAL A 228 20.44 -0.75 3.66
C VAL A 228 20.10 -1.93 2.75
N LYS A 229 20.82 -3.05 2.90
CA LYS A 229 20.54 -4.28 2.14
C LYS A 229 19.18 -4.87 2.52
N GLY A 230 18.78 -4.78 3.79
CA GLY A 230 17.45 -5.17 4.25
C GLY A 230 16.36 -4.34 3.57
N ALA A 231 16.49 -3.01 3.59
CA ALA A 231 15.56 -2.08 2.94
C ALA A 231 15.40 -2.35 1.43
N CYS A 232 16.51 -2.59 0.72
CA CYS A 232 16.52 -2.90 -0.71
C CYS A 232 15.60 -4.06 -1.11
N LYS A 233 15.44 -5.08 -0.24
CA LYS A 233 14.58 -6.25 -0.51
C LYS A 233 13.11 -5.88 -0.70
N TYR A 234 12.69 -4.76 -0.13
CA TYR A 234 11.30 -4.31 -0.11
C TYR A 234 10.99 -3.20 -1.13
N MET A 235 11.97 -2.74 -1.90
CA MET A 235 11.87 -1.53 -2.72
C MET A 235 12.19 -1.74 -4.21
N ALA A 236 12.40 -2.98 -4.64
CA ALA A 236 12.92 -3.29 -5.97
C ALA A 236 14.14 -2.42 -6.32
N LEU A 237 15.06 -2.28 -5.37
CA LEU A 237 16.16 -1.33 -5.41
C LEU A 237 17.49 -2.05 -5.20
N SER A 238 18.47 -1.83 -6.07
CA SER A 238 19.81 -2.38 -5.86
C SER A 238 20.52 -1.66 -4.71
N CYS A 239 21.41 -2.36 -3.98
CA CYS A 239 22.16 -1.74 -2.90
C CYS A 239 23.04 -0.58 -3.38
N GLY A 240 23.58 -0.65 -4.60
CA GLY A 240 24.35 0.44 -5.20
C GLY A 240 23.50 1.69 -5.41
N LYS A 241 22.28 1.54 -5.96
CA LYS A 241 21.38 2.68 -6.16
C LYS A 241 20.87 3.25 -4.84
N ALA A 242 20.63 2.41 -3.82
CA ALA A 242 20.31 2.88 -2.48
C ALA A 242 21.42 3.73 -1.87
N TRP A 243 22.69 3.33 -1.99
CA TRP A 243 23.81 4.15 -1.54
C TRP A 243 23.98 5.43 -2.36
N SER A 244 23.75 5.39 -3.68
CA SER A 244 23.71 6.61 -4.52
C SER A 244 22.71 7.62 -3.96
N MET A 245 21.47 7.17 -3.71
CA MET A 245 20.43 8.04 -3.13
C MET A 245 20.84 8.59 -1.76
N ILE A 246 21.45 7.77 -0.90
CA ILE A 246 21.94 8.23 0.41
C ILE A 246 23.01 9.30 0.25
N ASN A 247 24.01 9.07 -0.61
CA ASN A 247 25.10 10.02 -0.82
C ASN A 247 24.58 11.33 -1.43
N GLU A 248 23.67 11.26 -2.40
CA GLU A 248 22.98 12.42 -3.00
C GLU A 248 22.22 13.22 -1.92
N MET A 249 21.53 12.55 -0.99
CA MET A 249 20.88 13.20 0.16
C MET A 249 21.89 13.89 1.08
N GLU A 250 22.97 13.20 1.46
CA GLU A 250 23.99 13.73 2.39
C GLU A 250 24.75 14.92 1.79
N GLU A 251 25.03 14.89 0.49
CA GLU A 251 25.65 15.99 -0.26
C GLU A 251 24.75 17.23 -0.26
N ALA A 252 23.45 17.07 -0.59
CA ALA A 252 22.51 18.18 -0.60
C ALA A 252 22.32 18.81 0.80
N LEU A 253 22.25 17.96 1.83
CA LEU A 253 21.99 18.35 3.22
C LEU A 253 23.23 18.85 3.97
N GLY A 254 24.43 18.43 3.57
CA GLY A 254 25.69 18.76 4.25
C GLY A 254 25.91 18.03 5.57
N TYR A 255 25.21 16.91 5.80
CA TYR A 255 25.39 16.05 6.98
C TYR A 255 24.99 14.61 6.70
N SER A 256 25.53 13.67 7.47
CA SER A 256 25.18 12.26 7.35
C SER A 256 23.74 11.98 7.79
N VAL A 257 22.96 11.30 6.95
CA VAL A 257 21.59 10.87 7.22
C VAL A 257 21.53 9.46 7.80
N VAL A 258 22.59 8.67 7.62
CA VAL A 258 22.74 7.32 8.21
C VAL A 258 24.03 7.18 9.02
N GLU A 259 24.01 6.30 10.01
CA GLU A 259 25.17 5.88 10.79
C GLU A 259 25.43 4.38 10.58
N ARG A 260 26.69 4.04 10.30
CA ARG A 260 27.13 2.64 10.18
C ARG A 260 27.83 2.20 11.45
N ARG A 261 27.34 1.13 12.08
CA ARG A 261 28.10 0.41 13.12
C ARG A 261 28.77 -0.81 12.48
N HIS A 262 30.10 -0.84 12.49
CA HIS A 262 30.84 -2.02 12.08
C HIS A 262 30.51 -3.18 13.02
N GLY A 263 29.95 -4.25 12.46
CA GLY A 263 29.68 -5.49 13.16
C GLY A 263 30.54 -6.59 12.55
N GLY A 264 31.11 -7.46 13.39
CA GLY A 264 31.88 -8.65 13.00
C GLY A 264 31.03 -9.69 12.26
N ARG A 265 31.21 -11.00 12.53
CA ARG A 265 30.60 -12.14 11.79
C ARG A 265 29.09 -12.09 11.49
N ARG A 266 28.29 -11.19 12.10
CA ARG A 266 26.84 -11.01 11.86
C ARG A 266 26.46 -9.79 11.00
N GLY A 267 27.44 -9.07 10.44
CA GLY A 267 27.25 -7.93 9.55
C GLY A 267 27.11 -6.58 10.29
N GLY A 268 27.45 -5.49 9.59
CA GLY A 268 27.27 -4.13 10.10
C GLY A 268 25.81 -3.70 10.14
N LYS A 269 25.45 -2.89 11.13
CA LYS A 269 24.12 -2.27 11.24
C LYS A 269 24.16 -0.88 10.63
N THR A 270 23.11 -0.51 9.92
CA THR A 270 22.91 0.87 9.46
C THR A 270 21.59 1.38 10.01
N VAL A 271 21.63 2.51 10.71
CA VAL A 271 20.44 3.18 11.27
C VAL A 271 20.43 4.64 10.82
N LEU A 272 19.29 5.32 10.92
CA LEU A 272 19.27 6.75 10.66
C LEU A 272 20.06 7.50 11.73
N SER A 273 20.83 8.50 11.31
CA SER A 273 21.46 9.44 12.24
C SER A 273 20.39 10.28 12.94
N GLN A 274 20.71 10.95 14.05
CA GLN A 274 19.77 11.84 14.72
C GLN A 274 19.23 12.93 13.76
N LYS A 275 20.12 13.52 12.95
CA LYS A 275 19.74 14.51 11.93
C LYS A 275 18.87 13.89 10.82
N GLY A 276 19.16 12.66 10.41
CA GLY A 276 18.36 11.92 9.43
C GLY A 276 16.93 11.66 9.92
N LYS A 277 16.78 11.26 11.19
CA LYS A 277 15.46 11.07 11.84
C LYS A 277 14.68 12.39 11.92
N GLU A 278 15.34 13.46 12.33
CA GLU A 278 14.73 14.79 12.40
C GLU A 278 14.29 15.31 11.02
N PHE A 279 15.12 15.10 9.99
CA PHE A 279 14.79 15.46 8.62
C PHE A 279 13.59 14.68 8.11
N LEU A 280 13.57 13.35 8.29
CA LEU A 280 12.45 12.49 7.90
C LEU A 280 11.15 12.96 8.58
N LYS A 281 11.18 13.21 9.89
CA LYS A 281 10.03 13.70 10.65
C LYS A 281 9.51 15.06 10.14
N LYS A 282 10.41 15.98 9.79
CA LYS A 282 10.04 17.28 9.19
C LYS A 282 9.39 17.09 7.81
N TYR A 283 9.93 16.20 6.99
CA TYR A 283 9.35 15.88 5.69
C TYR A 283 7.96 15.24 5.84
N GLU A 284 7.78 14.26 6.72
CA GLU A 284 6.49 13.61 6.95
C GLU A 284 5.41 14.60 7.40
N LYS A 285 5.78 15.53 8.29
CA LYS A 285 4.89 16.62 8.69
C LYS A 285 4.54 17.53 7.50
N TYR A 286 5.55 18.01 6.77
CA TYR A 286 5.34 18.87 5.59
C TYR A 286 4.47 18.19 4.52
N GLU A 287 4.73 16.91 4.24
CA GLU A 287 3.97 16.13 3.27
C GLU A 287 2.50 16.00 3.69
N LYS A 288 2.25 15.74 4.98
CA LYS A 288 0.89 15.67 5.54
C LYS A 288 0.16 17.01 5.39
N ASP A 289 0.77 18.09 5.87
CA ASP A 289 0.17 19.43 5.87
C ASP A 289 -0.21 19.88 4.44
N ILE A 290 0.66 19.65 3.46
CA ILE A 290 0.40 20.00 2.05
C ILE A 290 -0.71 19.13 1.44
N LYS A 291 -0.73 17.82 1.72
CA LYS A 291 -1.77 16.93 1.20
C LYS A 291 -3.14 17.32 1.74
N GLU A 292 -3.25 17.59 3.04
CA GLU A 292 -4.51 18.03 3.67
C GLU A 292 -5.00 19.37 3.09
N TYR A 293 -4.09 20.34 2.94
CA TYR A 293 -4.41 21.61 2.30
C TYR A 293 -4.90 21.42 0.87
N ALA A 294 -4.19 20.64 0.06
CA ALA A 294 -4.53 20.45 -1.34
C ALA A 294 -5.86 19.74 -1.55
N VAL A 295 -6.16 18.73 -0.73
CA VAL A 295 -7.45 18.04 -0.74
C VAL A 295 -8.58 19.05 -0.48
N SER A 296 -8.45 19.83 0.60
CA SER A 296 -9.46 20.81 0.98
C SER A 296 -9.62 21.90 -0.08
N HIS A 297 -8.50 22.44 -0.57
CA HIS A 297 -8.49 23.52 -1.56
C HIS A 297 -9.02 23.08 -2.92
N PHE A 298 -8.72 21.85 -3.35
CA PHE A 298 -9.26 21.30 -4.59
C PHE A 298 -10.78 21.23 -4.54
N TYR A 299 -11.35 20.65 -3.49
CA TYR A 299 -12.81 20.52 -3.40
C TYR A 299 -13.49 21.88 -3.25
N ASN A 300 -12.89 22.85 -2.56
CA ASN A 300 -13.40 24.22 -2.52
C ASN A 300 -13.49 24.86 -3.92
N ILE A 301 -12.54 24.59 -4.83
CA ILE A 301 -12.54 25.16 -6.18
C ILE A 301 -13.43 24.38 -7.15
N PHE A 302 -13.37 23.04 -7.10
CA PHE A 302 -13.97 22.17 -8.12
C PHE A 302 -15.34 21.60 -7.74
N GLN A 303 -15.80 21.74 -6.48
CA GLN A 303 -17.17 21.34 -6.08
C GLN A 303 -18.19 22.48 -6.04
N GLU A 304 -17.79 23.76 -6.10
CA GLU A 304 -18.74 24.88 -6.26
C GLU A 304 -19.43 24.91 -7.66
N SER A 305 -19.05 24.00 -8.56
CA SER A 305 -19.52 23.95 -9.95
C SER A 305 -20.35 22.70 -10.30
N ARG A 306 -20.88 21.97 -9.31
CA ARG A 306 -21.82 20.85 -9.51
C ARG A 306 -23.17 21.12 -8.86
#